data_AF-A0A926A4A9-F1
#
_entry.id   AF-A0A926A4A9-F1
#
_cell.length_a   1.000
_cell.length_b   1.000
_cell.length_c   1.000
_cell.angle_alpha   90.00
_cell.angle_beta   90.00
_cell.angle_gamma   90.00
#
_symmetry.space_group_name_H-M   'P 1'
#
loop_
_entity.id
_entity.type
_entity.pdbx_description
1 polymer ?
#
loop_
_entity_poly.entity_id
_entity_poly.type
_entity_poly.pdbx_seq_one_letter_code
_entity_poly.pdbx_strand_id
1 'polypeptide(L)'
;QTRSGDLSADLARALSWAREAAPGTALPVVGPGIGGTDRLQDVLDPDAHLDLTLHTDFAWWVAPEDGSEPSAEVLATVERANAVIMPTEAIVGDGVRAAYWVDTGTKAHLRWVRPEPEDELVAALARLQASGDLGLGEGTRYAGSFRAHGLLVPVWDLDRELHSSEYAKPVTEFAARLEEALADSAPFTSEERRARDALAGKQVTLR
;
A
#
# COMPACT_ATOMS: atom_id res chain seq x y z
N GLN A 1 19.30 -22.15 -16.43
CA GLN A 1 18.19 -21.22 -16.70
C GLN A 1 17.30 -21.23 -15.46
N THR A 2 17.13 -20.10 -14.77
CA THR A 2 16.49 -20.04 -13.45
C THR A 2 14.95 -20.01 -13.52
N ARG A 3 14.40 -19.85 -14.73
CA ARG A 3 12.97 -19.82 -15.08
C ARG A 3 12.79 -20.42 -16.47
N SER A 4 11.63 -20.99 -16.75
CA SER A 4 11.23 -21.45 -18.08
C SER A 4 10.81 -20.27 -18.96
N GLY A 5 10.37 -20.56 -20.19
CA GLY A 5 9.76 -19.56 -21.08
C GLY A 5 8.32 -19.19 -20.70
N ASP A 6 7.68 -19.92 -19.77
CA ASP A 6 6.32 -19.65 -19.29
C ASP A 6 6.34 -19.23 -17.82
N LEU A 7 6.40 -17.90 -17.60
CA LEU A 7 6.44 -17.32 -16.26
C LEU A 7 5.17 -17.58 -15.45
N SER A 8 4.02 -17.69 -16.12
CA SER A 8 2.74 -17.93 -15.45
C SER A 8 2.73 -19.35 -14.84
N ALA A 9 3.17 -20.34 -15.61
CA ALA A 9 3.32 -21.71 -15.11
C ALA A 9 4.42 -21.82 -14.04
N ASP A 10 5.53 -21.08 -14.17
CA ASP A 10 6.58 -21.09 -13.14
C ASP A 10 6.09 -20.54 -11.79
N LEU A 11 5.37 -19.42 -11.81
CA LEU A 11 4.85 -18.81 -10.58
C LEU A 11 3.76 -19.68 -9.94
N ALA A 12 2.87 -20.27 -10.74
CA ALA A 12 1.86 -21.19 -10.23
C ALA A 12 2.51 -22.38 -9.50
N ARG A 13 3.53 -22.97 -10.11
CA ARG A 13 4.25 -24.12 -9.54
C ARG A 13 5.01 -23.75 -8.27
N ALA A 14 5.60 -22.55 -8.21
CA ALA A 14 6.23 -22.04 -7.00
C ALA A 14 5.22 -21.85 -5.86
N LEU A 15 4.05 -21.28 -6.16
CA LEU A 15 2.99 -21.05 -5.18
C LEU A 15 2.40 -22.38 -4.67
N SER A 16 2.14 -23.33 -5.56
CA SER A 16 1.66 -24.66 -5.17
C SER A 16 2.67 -25.39 -4.29
N TRP A 17 3.96 -25.32 -4.63
CA TRP A 17 5.02 -25.85 -3.75
C TRP A 17 5.02 -25.14 -2.38
N ALA A 18 4.96 -23.81 -2.36
CA ALA A 18 5.03 -23.03 -1.11
C ALA A 18 3.86 -23.33 -0.15
N ARG A 19 2.69 -23.69 -0.68
CA ARG A 19 1.53 -24.10 0.14
C ARG A 19 1.73 -25.41 0.90
N GLU A 20 2.57 -26.30 0.38
CA GLU A 20 2.84 -27.63 0.96
C GLU A 20 4.23 -27.71 1.62
N ALA A 21 5.04 -26.66 1.46
CA ALA A 21 6.41 -26.60 1.95
C ALA A 21 6.46 -26.59 3.49
N ALA A 22 7.35 -27.41 4.05
CA ALA A 22 7.62 -27.36 5.49
C ALA A 22 8.40 -26.07 5.85
N PRO A 23 8.24 -25.52 7.06
CA PRO A 23 9.02 -24.38 7.53
C PRO A 23 10.53 -24.60 7.38
N GLY A 24 11.24 -23.55 6.95
CA GLY A 24 12.68 -23.59 6.71
C GLY A 24 13.12 -24.32 5.43
N THR A 25 12.19 -24.87 4.64
CA THR A 25 12.53 -25.42 3.31
C THR A 25 12.64 -24.32 2.26
N ALA A 26 13.46 -24.56 1.24
CA ALA A 26 13.70 -23.61 0.16
C ALA A 26 13.47 -24.25 -1.21
N LEU A 27 12.89 -23.50 -2.13
CA LEU A 27 12.74 -23.89 -3.53
C LEU A 27 13.75 -23.11 -4.40
N PRO A 28 14.94 -23.69 -4.68
CA PRO A 28 16.00 -22.96 -5.38
C PRO A 28 15.69 -22.74 -6.86
N VAL A 29 14.95 -23.67 -7.50
CA VAL A 29 14.62 -23.62 -8.92
C VAL A 29 13.25 -24.24 -9.15
N VAL A 30 12.42 -23.58 -9.96
CA VAL A 30 11.16 -24.14 -10.45
C VAL A 30 11.42 -24.89 -11.77
N GLY A 31 11.91 -26.13 -11.66
CA GLY A 31 12.27 -26.96 -12.81
C GLY A 31 11.05 -27.63 -13.47
N PRO A 32 11.12 -28.04 -14.76
CA PRO A 32 10.08 -28.87 -15.36
C PRO A 32 9.90 -30.16 -14.55
N GLY A 33 8.68 -30.42 -14.05
CA GLY A 33 8.36 -31.57 -13.20
C GLY A 33 8.00 -31.24 -11.74
N ILE A 34 8.20 -30.00 -11.28
CA ILE A 34 7.65 -29.51 -10.00
C ILE A 34 6.25 -28.95 -10.25
N GLY A 35 5.22 -29.59 -9.69
CA GLY A 35 3.83 -29.12 -9.73
C GLY A 35 3.07 -29.37 -11.04
N GLY A 36 1.76 -29.14 -10.99
CA GLY A 36 0.77 -29.44 -12.04
C GLY A 36 0.78 -28.52 -13.26
N THR A 37 -0.31 -28.53 -14.02
CA THR A 37 -0.51 -27.74 -15.27
C THR A 37 -1.10 -26.35 -15.02
N ASP A 38 -1.29 -25.98 -13.76
CA ASP A 38 -1.95 -24.75 -13.35
C ASP A 38 -1.15 -23.52 -13.79
N ARG A 39 -1.88 -22.46 -14.08
CA ARG A 39 -1.37 -21.12 -14.38
C ARG A 39 -1.50 -20.21 -13.18
N LEU A 40 -0.82 -19.08 -13.20
CA LEU A 40 -0.90 -18.10 -12.12
C LEU A 40 -2.35 -17.69 -11.83
N GLN A 41 -3.15 -17.52 -12.89
CA GLN A 41 -4.56 -17.16 -12.83
C GLN A 41 -5.44 -18.26 -12.25
N ASP A 42 -4.98 -19.52 -12.25
CA ASP A 42 -5.72 -20.65 -11.69
C ASP A 42 -5.49 -20.76 -10.17
N VAL A 43 -4.44 -20.12 -9.64
CA VAL A 43 -4.04 -20.20 -8.22
C VAL A 43 -4.12 -18.88 -7.47
N LEU A 44 -4.30 -17.76 -8.17
CA LEU A 44 -4.53 -16.43 -7.60
C LEU A 44 -5.84 -15.87 -8.11
N ASP A 45 -6.70 -15.47 -7.17
CA ASP A 45 -7.88 -14.66 -7.45
C ASP A 45 -7.47 -13.19 -7.53
N PRO A 46 -7.57 -12.54 -8.71
CA PRO A 46 -7.21 -11.13 -8.88
C PRO A 46 -8.18 -10.18 -8.19
N ASP A 47 -9.40 -10.64 -7.89
CA ASP A 47 -10.45 -9.84 -7.26
C ASP A 47 -10.47 -10.02 -5.72
N ALA A 48 -9.64 -10.94 -5.19
CA ALA A 48 -9.56 -11.19 -3.77
C ALA A 48 -9.01 -9.98 -3.01
N HIS A 49 -9.72 -9.61 -1.94
CA HIS A 49 -9.26 -8.59 -1.01
C HIS A 49 -8.25 -9.17 -0.01
N LEU A 50 -7.15 -8.45 0.19
CA LEU A 50 -6.19 -8.78 1.25
C LEU A 50 -6.73 -8.36 2.62
N ASP A 51 -6.73 -9.31 3.56
CA ASP A 51 -6.90 -9.02 4.98
C ASP A 51 -5.52 -8.72 5.58
N LEU A 52 -5.29 -7.45 5.93
CA LEU A 52 -3.98 -6.95 6.35
C LEU A 52 -3.95 -6.78 7.86
N THR A 53 -3.06 -7.52 8.52
CA THR A 53 -2.73 -7.28 9.93
C THR A 53 -1.58 -6.29 10.03
N LEU A 54 -1.82 -5.17 10.72
CA LEU A 54 -0.78 -4.18 11.00
C LEU A 54 -0.11 -4.53 12.33
N HIS A 55 1.22 -4.72 12.30
CA HIS A 55 2.02 -4.89 13.50
C HIS A 55 2.75 -3.58 13.83
N THR A 56 2.75 -3.22 15.12
CA THR A 56 3.32 -1.97 15.64
C THR A 56 4.82 -2.02 15.85
N ASP A 57 5.43 -3.21 15.70
CA ASP A 57 6.85 -3.47 15.91
C ASP A 57 7.33 -4.64 15.05
N PHE A 58 8.61 -5.01 15.15
CA PHE A 58 9.22 -6.14 14.45
C PHE A 58 9.27 -7.43 15.28
N ALA A 59 8.70 -7.47 16.48
CA ALA A 59 8.78 -8.64 17.37
C ALA A 59 8.04 -9.86 16.78
N TRP A 60 6.96 -9.62 16.03
CA TRP A 60 6.21 -10.68 15.34
C TRP A 60 7.06 -11.44 14.30
N TRP A 61 8.10 -10.83 13.73
CA TRP A 61 8.97 -11.45 12.72
C TRP A 61 9.91 -12.51 13.29
N VAL A 62 10.26 -12.35 14.57
CA VAL A 62 11.31 -13.16 15.22
C VAL A 62 10.76 -14.20 16.18
N ALA A 63 9.44 -14.28 16.37
CA ALA A 63 8.81 -15.31 17.19
C ALA A 63 9.02 -16.67 16.51
N PRO A 64 9.86 -17.56 17.06
CA PRO A 64 10.12 -18.84 16.42
C PRO A 64 8.91 -19.76 16.63
N GLU A 65 8.60 -20.55 15.60
CA GLU A 65 7.42 -21.44 15.58
C GLU A 65 7.46 -22.51 16.68
N ASP A 66 8.65 -22.83 17.20
CA ASP A 66 8.86 -23.79 18.28
C ASP A 66 8.73 -23.19 19.70
N GLY A 67 8.46 -21.89 19.79
CA GLY A 67 8.29 -21.18 21.07
C GLY A 67 9.60 -20.94 21.84
N SER A 68 10.75 -21.13 21.21
CA SER A 68 12.05 -20.80 21.81
C SER A 68 12.26 -19.28 21.97
N GLU A 69 13.12 -18.85 22.89
CA GLU A 69 13.45 -17.44 23.01
C GLU A 69 14.45 -17.02 21.91
N PRO A 70 14.22 -15.90 21.21
CA PRO A 70 15.20 -15.38 20.25
C PRO A 70 16.54 -15.06 20.94
N SER A 71 17.64 -15.23 20.22
CA SER A 71 18.96 -14.88 20.75
C SER A 71 19.06 -13.38 21.12
N ALA A 72 19.95 -13.05 22.06
CA ALA A 72 20.18 -11.67 22.47
C ALA A 72 20.58 -10.74 21.31
N GLU A 73 21.31 -11.25 20.31
CA GLU A 73 21.69 -10.50 19.10
C GLU A 73 20.47 -10.16 18.23
N VAL A 74 19.54 -11.10 18.10
CA VAL A 74 18.27 -10.89 17.37
C VAL A 74 17.41 -9.87 18.11
N LEU A 75 17.26 -9.99 19.43
CA LEU A 75 16.50 -9.03 20.25
C LEU A 75 17.07 -7.62 20.15
N ALA A 76 18.39 -7.45 20.23
CA ALA A 76 19.04 -6.15 20.07
C ALA A 76 18.89 -5.56 18.65
N THR A 77 18.70 -6.41 17.63
CA THR A 77 18.41 -5.96 16.27
C THR A 77 16.97 -5.50 16.13
N VAL A 78 16.02 -6.22 16.73
CA VAL A 78 14.61 -5.83 16.81
C VAL A 78 14.44 -4.52 17.57
N GLU A 79 15.11 -4.35 18.71
CA GLU A 79 15.05 -3.10 19.49
C GLU A 79 15.53 -1.89 18.68
N ARG A 80 16.67 -2.02 17.97
CA ARG A 80 17.17 -0.95 17.08
C ARG A 80 16.22 -0.67 15.92
N ALA A 81 15.60 -1.69 15.34
CA ALA A 81 14.62 -1.51 14.27
C ALA A 81 13.34 -0.81 14.78
N ASN A 82 12.86 -1.21 15.96
CA ASN A 82 11.70 -0.59 16.62
C ASN A 82 11.97 0.86 17.00
N ALA A 83 13.21 1.23 17.37
CA ALA A 83 13.56 2.60 17.74
C ALA A 83 13.38 3.62 16.59
N VAL A 84 13.31 3.16 15.33
CA VAL A 84 13.12 4.01 14.15
C VAL A 84 11.79 3.79 13.44
N ILE A 85 10.91 2.94 14.00
CA ILE A 85 9.57 2.74 13.42
C ILE A 85 8.72 3.99 13.64
N MET A 86 7.99 4.39 12.61
CA MET A 86 7.00 5.46 12.73
C MET A 86 5.68 4.85 13.22
N PRO A 87 5.09 5.35 14.33
CA PRO A 87 3.76 4.92 14.77
C PRO A 87 2.78 5.02 13.61
N THR A 88 2.09 3.91 13.35
CA THR A 88 1.22 3.77 12.19
C THR A 88 -0.07 3.09 12.61
N GLU A 89 -1.20 3.62 12.16
CA GLU A 89 -2.52 3.03 12.37
C GLU A 89 -3.29 3.00 11.07
N ALA A 90 -4.08 1.94 10.85
CA ALA A 90 -4.98 1.86 9.72
C ALA A 90 -6.22 2.73 9.98
N ILE A 91 -6.58 3.56 9.01
CA ILE A 91 -7.85 4.26 9.00
C ILE A 91 -8.87 3.34 8.31
N VAL A 92 -9.90 2.95 9.06
CA VAL A 92 -10.96 2.04 8.59
C VAL A 92 -12.25 2.82 8.40
N GLY A 93 -12.90 2.64 7.26
CA GLY A 93 -14.15 3.28 6.89
C GLY A 93 -14.75 2.61 5.66
N ASP A 94 -15.99 2.96 5.34
CA ASP A 94 -16.65 2.42 4.14
C ASP A 94 -15.92 2.90 2.87
N GLY A 95 -15.65 2.00 1.93
CA GLY A 95 -14.81 2.32 0.76
C GLY A 95 -13.34 2.66 1.05
N VAL A 96 -12.90 2.62 2.32
CA VAL A 96 -11.53 2.95 2.73
C VAL A 96 -10.74 1.69 3.02
N ARG A 97 -9.69 1.45 2.21
CA ARG A 97 -8.72 0.37 2.41
C ARG A 97 -7.32 0.89 2.18
N ALA A 98 -6.34 0.29 2.86
CA ALA A 98 -4.91 0.63 2.76
C ALA A 98 -4.61 2.14 2.95
N ALA A 99 -5.39 2.78 3.82
CA ALA A 99 -5.20 4.15 4.29
C ALA A 99 -4.52 4.11 5.66
N TYR A 100 -3.34 4.73 5.78
CA TYR A 100 -2.56 4.66 7.01
C TYR A 100 -2.29 6.05 7.55
N TRP A 101 -2.70 6.29 8.80
CA TRP A 101 -2.23 7.40 9.59
C TRP A 101 -0.81 7.07 10.08
N VAL A 102 0.14 7.97 9.87
CA VAL A 102 1.56 7.78 10.22
C VAL A 102 2.08 8.99 10.96
N ASP A 103 2.53 8.82 12.20
CA ASP A 103 3.21 9.86 12.96
C ASP A 103 4.68 9.97 12.54
N THR A 104 5.07 11.08 11.92
CA THR A 104 6.47 11.34 11.55
C THR A 104 7.23 12.13 12.62
N GLY A 105 6.66 12.30 13.82
CA GLY A 105 7.20 13.06 14.94
C GLY A 105 6.95 14.57 14.87
N THR A 106 7.01 15.15 13.67
CA THR A 106 6.73 16.59 13.46
C THR A 106 5.32 16.88 12.99
N LYS A 107 4.66 15.89 12.39
CA LYS A 107 3.32 15.96 11.79
C LYS A 107 2.80 14.53 11.58
N ALA A 108 1.49 14.36 11.50
CA ALA A 108 0.91 13.10 11.06
C ALA A 108 0.62 13.13 9.55
N HIS A 109 0.64 11.97 8.91
CA HIS A 109 0.36 11.82 7.49
C HIS A 109 -0.73 10.78 7.27
N LEU A 110 -1.69 11.08 6.38
CA LEU A 110 -2.38 10.02 5.68
C LEU A 110 -1.49 9.58 4.52
N ARG A 111 -1.09 8.30 4.48
CA ARG A 111 -0.49 7.66 3.30
C ARG A 111 -1.48 6.63 2.79
N TRP A 112 -2.00 6.83 1.58
CA TRP A 112 -3.05 5.98 1.05
C TRP A 112 -2.56 5.19 -0.15
N VAL A 113 -2.40 3.88 -0.01
CA VAL A 113 -2.01 3.01 -1.12
C VAL A 113 -3.20 2.80 -2.03
N ARG A 114 -3.05 3.15 -3.31
CA ARG A 114 -4.15 3.11 -4.29
C ARG A 114 -3.88 2.10 -5.41
N PRO A 115 -4.83 1.20 -5.73
CA PRO A 115 -4.64 0.17 -6.75
C PRO A 115 -4.93 0.66 -8.18
N GLU A 116 -5.55 1.83 -8.34
CA GLU A 116 -5.92 2.36 -9.65
C GLU A 116 -4.68 2.63 -10.53
N PRO A 117 -4.83 2.56 -11.87
CA PRO A 117 -3.79 3.01 -12.78
C PRO A 117 -3.35 4.44 -12.44
N GLU A 118 -2.04 4.67 -12.42
CA GLU A 118 -1.47 5.94 -11.95
C GLU A 118 -2.05 7.15 -12.72
N ASP A 119 -2.18 7.03 -14.04
CA ASP A 119 -2.70 8.11 -14.88
C ASP A 119 -4.17 8.45 -14.56
N GLU A 120 -5.00 7.45 -14.25
CA GLU A 120 -6.41 7.62 -13.89
C GLU A 120 -6.53 8.25 -12.50
N LEU A 121 -5.73 7.79 -11.54
CA LEU A 121 -5.72 8.35 -10.20
C LEU A 121 -5.22 9.79 -10.18
N VAL A 122 -4.12 10.08 -10.88
CA VAL A 122 -3.60 11.45 -11.02
C VAL A 122 -4.64 12.33 -11.72
N ALA A 123 -5.39 11.80 -12.68
CA ALA A 123 -6.45 12.53 -13.32
C ALA A 123 -7.58 12.89 -12.34
N ALA A 124 -8.07 11.91 -11.56
CA ALA A 124 -9.11 12.13 -10.55
C ALA A 124 -8.67 13.14 -9.47
N LEU A 125 -7.44 13.03 -8.96
CA LEU A 125 -6.88 13.99 -8.00
C LEU A 125 -6.76 15.40 -8.61
N ALA A 126 -6.46 15.51 -9.91
CA ALA A 126 -6.42 16.81 -10.59
C ALA A 126 -7.81 17.47 -10.68
N ARG A 127 -8.87 16.68 -10.86
CA ARG A 127 -10.26 17.17 -10.81
C ARG A 127 -10.60 17.72 -9.44
N LEU A 128 -10.33 16.93 -8.39
CA LEU A 128 -10.54 17.34 -7.00
C LEU A 128 -9.70 18.58 -6.65
N GLN A 129 -8.48 18.70 -7.17
CA GLN A 129 -7.64 19.87 -6.96
C GLN A 129 -8.22 21.12 -7.63
N ALA A 130 -8.80 20.98 -8.83
CA ALA A 130 -9.41 22.08 -9.56
C ALA A 130 -10.72 22.57 -8.92
N SER A 131 -11.52 21.66 -8.35
CA SER A 131 -12.75 22.02 -7.62
C SER A 131 -12.51 22.51 -6.19
N GLY A 132 -11.28 22.35 -5.66
CA GLY A 132 -10.93 22.70 -4.28
C GLY A 132 -11.23 21.59 -3.26
N ASP A 133 -11.63 20.42 -3.74
CA ASP A 133 -12.06 19.26 -2.95
C ASP A 133 -10.94 18.26 -2.62
N LEU A 134 -9.69 18.54 -3.01
CA LEU A 134 -8.56 17.63 -2.75
C LEU A 134 -8.25 17.46 -1.25
N GLY A 135 -8.68 18.39 -0.39
CA GLY A 135 -8.57 18.26 1.06
C GLY A 135 -9.49 17.18 1.62
N LEU A 136 -9.08 16.55 2.72
CA LEU A 136 -9.91 15.60 3.47
C LEU A 136 -10.92 16.33 4.38
N GLY A 137 -10.70 17.61 4.66
CA GLY A 137 -11.48 18.41 5.59
C GLY A 137 -10.66 19.56 6.16
N GLU A 138 -11.22 20.27 7.14
CA GLU A 138 -10.54 21.38 7.81
C GLU A 138 -9.20 20.93 8.43
N GLY A 139 -8.17 21.77 8.31
CA GLY A 139 -6.84 21.49 8.85
C GLY A 139 -6.02 20.44 8.08
N THR A 140 -6.56 19.84 7.03
CA THR A 140 -5.84 18.85 6.20
C THR A 140 -5.30 19.46 4.91
N ARG A 141 -4.17 18.96 4.42
CA ARG A 141 -3.54 19.48 3.19
C ARG A 141 -2.90 18.38 2.38
N TYR A 142 -3.17 18.34 1.08
CA TYR A 142 -2.42 17.47 0.17
C TYR A 142 -0.93 17.85 0.13
N ALA A 143 -0.08 16.92 0.55
CA ALA A 143 1.36 17.11 0.64
C ALA A 143 2.06 16.76 -0.68
N GLY A 144 1.57 15.72 -1.37
CA GLY A 144 2.18 15.17 -2.57
C GLY A 144 1.80 13.70 -2.75
N SER A 145 2.57 12.99 -3.57
CA SER A 145 2.46 11.55 -3.70
C SER A 145 3.82 10.91 -3.88
N PHE A 146 3.92 9.61 -3.60
CA PHE A 146 5.11 8.84 -3.96
C PHE A 146 4.75 7.48 -4.56
N ARG A 147 5.72 6.83 -5.19
CA ARG A 147 5.57 5.47 -5.72
C ARG A 147 6.16 4.44 -4.76
N ALA A 148 5.42 3.37 -4.52
CA ALA A 148 5.89 2.19 -3.80
C ALA A 148 5.39 0.94 -4.51
N HIS A 149 6.30 0.03 -4.88
CA HIS A 149 5.97 -1.23 -5.57
C HIS A 149 5.07 -1.07 -6.81
N GLY A 150 5.23 0.03 -7.57
CA GLY A 150 4.44 0.31 -8.77
C GLY A 150 3.06 0.92 -8.50
N LEU A 151 2.70 1.13 -7.23
CA LEU A 151 1.46 1.81 -6.83
C LEU A 151 1.74 3.26 -6.46
N LEU A 152 0.77 4.13 -6.74
CA LEU A 152 0.81 5.52 -6.29
C LEU A 152 0.27 5.61 -4.86
N VAL A 153 0.95 6.41 -4.04
CA VAL A 153 0.59 6.68 -2.65
C VAL A 153 0.39 8.18 -2.47
N PRO A 154 -0.84 8.71 -2.64
CA PRO A 154 -1.19 10.06 -2.24
C PRO A 154 -0.99 10.29 -0.74
N VAL A 155 -0.53 11.51 -0.39
CA VAL A 155 -0.19 11.89 0.98
C VAL A 155 -0.86 13.20 1.39
N TRP A 156 -1.46 13.22 2.58
CA TRP A 156 -1.98 14.43 3.20
C TRP A 156 -1.29 14.69 4.53
N ASP A 157 -0.93 15.95 4.77
CA ASP A 157 -0.55 16.45 6.10
C ASP A 157 -1.82 16.47 6.99
N LEU A 158 -1.70 15.89 8.18
CA LEU A 158 -2.72 15.79 9.21
C LEU A 158 -2.22 16.43 10.51
N ASP A 159 -3.14 16.72 11.42
CA ASP A 159 -2.82 17.09 12.80
C ASP A 159 -2.34 15.84 13.54
N ARG A 160 -1.16 15.95 14.16
CA ARG A 160 -0.53 14.88 14.92
C ARG A 160 -1.24 14.63 16.26
N GLU A 161 -1.85 15.66 16.82
CA GLU A 161 -2.53 15.58 18.12
C GLU A 161 -3.89 14.88 18.02
N LEU A 162 -4.41 14.69 16.80
CA LEU A 162 -5.65 13.96 16.54
C LEU A 162 -5.38 12.48 16.30
N HIS A 163 -6.17 11.65 16.97
CA HIS A 163 -6.12 10.19 16.83
C HIS A 163 -6.57 9.74 15.42
N SER A 164 -6.05 8.61 14.94
CA SER A 164 -6.35 8.07 13.60
C SER A 164 -7.86 7.94 13.32
N SER A 165 -8.63 7.54 14.34
CA SER A 165 -10.08 7.37 14.28
C SER A 165 -10.86 8.65 13.97
N GLU A 166 -10.32 9.82 14.32
CA GLU A 166 -10.92 11.12 13.99
C GLU A 166 -10.95 11.35 12.47
N TYR A 167 -10.06 10.67 11.74
CA TYR A 167 -9.97 10.76 10.29
C TYR A 167 -10.83 9.74 9.54
N ALA A 168 -11.50 8.80 10.22
CA ALA A 168 -12.31 7.77 9.57
C ALA A 168 -13.43 8.39 8.71
N LYS A 169 -14.19 9.34 9.27
CA LYS A 169 -15.26 10.05 8.55
C LYS A 169 -14.74 10.87 7.36
N PRO A 170 -13.79 11.82 7.52
CA PRO A 170 -13.33 12.64 6.40
C PRO A 170 -12.67 11.82 5.29
N VAL A 171 -11.98 10.73 5.63
CA VAL A 171 -11.37 9.82 4.64
C VAL A 171 -12.44 9.03 3.89
N THR A 172 -13.51 8.61 4.56
CA THR A 172 -14.69 7.98 3.91
C THR A 172 -15.38 8.95 2.95
N GLU A 173 -15.61 10.19 3.37
CA GLU A 173 -16.20 11.23 2.51
C GLU A 173 -15.30 11.59 1.32
N PHE A 174 -13.97 11.56 1.50
CA PHE A 174 -13.03 11.70 0.40
C PHE A 174 -13.04 10.48 -0.54
N ALA A 175 -13.14 9.25 -0.02
CA ALA A 175 -13.24 8.05 -0.86
C ALA A 175 -14.41 8.14 -1.85
N ALA A 176 -15.59 8.57 -1.38
CA ALA A 176 -16.76 8.75 -2.24
C ALA A 176 -16.51 9.78 -3.36
N ARG A 177 -15.94 10.94 -3.03
CA ARG A 177 -15.59 11.98 -4.01
C ARG A 177 -14.51 11.51 -5.00
N LEU A 178 -13.55 10.72 -4.52
CA LEU A 178 -12.52 10.14 -5.38
C LEU A 178 -13.11 9.13 -6.36
N GLU A 179 -14.05 8.29 -5.92
CA GLU A 179 -14.75 7.34 -6.78
C GLU A 179 -15.56 8.06 -7.87
N GLU A 180 -16.28 9.13 -7.51
CA GLU A 180 -16.97 9.99 -8.48
C GLU A 180 -16.00 10.60 -9.50
N ALA A 181 -14.84 11.10 -9.04
CA ALA A 181 -13.83 11.69 -9.92
C ALA A 181 -13.12 10.65 -10.82
N LEU A 182 -12.94 9.42 -10.35
CA LEU A 182 -12.41 8.29 -11.13
C LEU A 182 -13.39 7.85 -12.22
N ALA A 183 -14.68 7.91 -11.96
CA ALA A 183 -15.72 7.60 -12.95
C ALA A 183 -15.88 8.69 -14.03
N ASP A 184 -15.33 9.90 -13.81
CA ASP A 184 -15.46 11.01 -14.75
C ASP A 184 -14.45 10.94 -15.90
N SER A 185 -14.97 10.51 -17.06
CA SER A 185 -14.24 10.43 -18.33
C SER A 185 -14.31 11.70 -19.21
N ALA A 186 -14.89 12.80 -18.70
CA ALA A 186 -14.99 14.04 -19.46
C ALA A 186 -13.61 14.62 -19.84
N PRO A 187 -13.45 15.27 -21.01
CA PRO A 187 -12.20 15.93 -21.33
C PRO A 187 -11.83 16.98 -20.29
N PHE A 188 -10.54 17.06 -19.94
CA PHE A 188 -10.07 18.05 -18.98
C PHE A 188 -10.37 19.49 -19.40
N THR A 189 -10.78 20.29 -18.42
CA THR A 189 -10.77 21.73 -18.48
C THR A 189 -9.34 22.27 -18.43
N SER A 190 -9.19 23.58 -18.68
CA SER A 190 -7.88 24.23 -18.55
C SER A 190 -7.39 24.30 -17.10
N GLU A 191 -8.29 24.31 -16.13
CA GLU A 191 -7.93 24.30 -14.70
C GLU A 191 -7.45 22.92 -14.26
N GLU A 192 -8.13 21.86 -14.66
CA GLU A 192 -7.73 20.47 -14.37
C GLU A 192 -6.39 20.11 -15.01
N ARG A 193 -6.11 20.59 -16.24
CA ARG A 193 -4.78 20.43 -16.86
C ARG A 193 -3.68 21.06 -16.01
N ARG A 194 -3.88 22.31 -15.56
CA ARG A 194 -2.92 23.01 -14.70
C ARG A 194 -2.76 22.30 -13.34
N ALA A 195 -3.86 21.82 -12.77
CA ALA A 195 -3.84 21.08 -11.51
C ALA A 195 -3.03 19.78 -11.65
N ARG A 196 -3.24 19.01 -12.72
CA ARG A 196 -2.47 17.80 -13.02
C ARG A 196 -0.98 18.08 -13.12
N ASP A 197 -0.60 19.11 -13.87
CA ASP A 197 0.80 19.48 -14.06
C ASP A 197 1.44 19.92 -12.72
N ALA A 198 0.67 20.59 -11.85
CA ALA A 198 1.13 20.96 -10.50
C ALA A 198 1.28 19.75 -9.56
N LEU A 199 0.41 18.74 -9.67
CA LEU A 199 0.51 17.50 -8.91
C LEU A 199 1.74 16.68 -9.32
N ALA A 200 2.05 16.63 -10.62
CA ALA A 200 3.24 15.95 -11.13
C ALA A 200 4.54 16.50 -10.52
N GLY A 201 4.60 17.82 -10.29
CA GLY A 201 5.73 18.48 -9.63
C GLY A 201 5.89 18.16 -8.13
N LYS A 202 4.88 17.53 -7.50
CA LYS A 202 4.87 17.12 -6.08
C LYS A 202 5.04 15.62 -5.89
N GLN A 203 5.36 14.89 -6.96
CA GLN A 203 5.54 13.44 -6.91
C GLN A 203 7.02 13.09 -6.65
N VAL A 204 7.26 12.31 -5.59
CA VAL A 204 8.61 11.83 -5.23
C VAL A 204 8.68 10.32 -5.50
N THR A 205 9.78 9.82 -6.04
CA THR A 205 10.03 8.38 -6.09
C THR A 205 10.93 8.00 -4.92
N LEU A 206 10.43 7.18 -3.99
CA LEU A 206 11.27 6.58 -2.96
C LEU A 206 12.21 5.58 -3.65
N ARG A 207 13.52 5.74 -3.42
CA ARG A 207 14.55 4.81 -3.91
C ARG A 207 14.98 3.87 -2.80
#